data_AF-A0A9D1CVZ6-F1
#
_entry.id   AF-A0A9D1CVZ6-F1
#
_cell.length_a   1.000
_cell.length_b   1.000
_cell.length_c   1.000
_cell.angle_alpha   90.00
_cell.angle_beta   90.00
_cell.angle_gamma   90.00
#
_symmetry.space_group_name_H-M   'P 1'
#
loop_
_entity.id
_entity.type
_entity.pdbx_description
1 polymer ?
#
loop_
_entity_poly.entity_id
_entity_poly.type
_entity_poly.pdbx_seq_one_letter_code
_entity_poly.pdbx_strand_id
1 'polypeptide(L)'
;MEGYALADGLAAPTAQVTLVPPANNGIMLLADNPGWSQEGSTLTITGRVEITNEMLINGDTPIANVTVTDTGVITGGTISASVTNNGTITGGTFGSEVTNKGTVSGGKFNGTFNHSSTAEVTGGEFYSIVIGSGNFGVGCVFGTTANVSSPSFTGQILRTVTVNGVAHGTSVDYKTPVSDVLVNYTLPQGATWQRVLADGSREEVLNGATVGLRDTAFVSSAYYVDGTTLYITSSQEITDAMLKTNIGEDITHIVVTAEGKITGTGGIPVTLPVTVQSGGKISGGTFNNTVSNDGEITGGIFAGTISGAGTFGVDCDFGESASVDEDNFSGAIYRNVSISGRETPVTVEYDGLIVQTLNTAMDYASAAWVKQESDGTSAAATGTDTFTLWPAALYAASPWYVQGTMLCINGETEVTQAMAAGVDLIRVLSGGEITGTGETVQLRTLNVLSGGDI
;
A
#
# COMPACT_ATOMS: atom_id res chain seq x y z
N MET A 1 79.25 -30.57 59.80
CA MET A 1 79.59 -31.96 59.48
C MET A 1 78.43 -32.77 60.07
N GLU A 2 77.52 -33.33 59.30
CA GLU A 2 77.71 -34.16 58.10
C GLU A 2 76.83 -33.67 56.92
N GLY A 3 77.25 -34.02 55.71
CA GLY A 3 76.58 -33.66 54.45
C GLY A 3 75.97 -34.87 53.74
N TYR A 4 75.54 -34.59 52.51
CA TYR A 4 75.05 -35.48 51.44
C TYR A 4 73.57 -35.88 51.55
N ALA A 5 72.75 -35.93 50.51
CA ALA A 5 72.74 -35.38 49.14
C ALA A 5 71.28 -35.57 48.64
N LEU A 6 70.85 -34.77 47.67
CA LEU A 6 69.54 -34.93 47.01
C LEU A 6 69.48 -36.23 46.21
N ALA A 7 68.36 -36.95 46.30
CA ALA A 7 67.95 -37.97 45.35
C ALA A 7 66.57 -37.58 44.77
N ASP A 8 66.50 -37.64 43.45
CA ASP A 8 65.37 -37.26 42.61
C ASP A 8 64.18 -38.23 42.77
N GLY A 9 62.97 -37.64 42.76
CA GLY A 9 61.73 -38.28 42.30
C GLY A 9 61.06 -39.33 43.19
N LEU A 10 60.10 -38.90 44.02
CA LEU A 10 58.81 -39.60 44.18
C LEU A 10 57.73 -38.65 44.77
N ALA A 11 56.50 -38.80 44.28
CA ALA A 11 55.38 -37.85 44.33
C ALA A 11 54.96 -37.31 45.71
N ALA A 12 54.55 -36.04 45.76
CA ALA A 12 53.83 -35.45 46.89
C ALA A 12 52.30 -35.47 46.63
N PRO A 13 51.48 -35.78 47.64
CA PRO A 13 50.03 -35.92 47.52
C PRO A 13 49.33 -34.55 47.37
N THR A 14 48.17 -34.59 46.74
CA THR A 14 47.19 -33.52 46.62
C THR A 14 46.87 -32.88 47.97
N ALA A 15 47.35 -31.66 48.20
CA ALA A 15 46.79 -30.75 49.19
C ALA A 15 45.78 -29.83 48.49
N GLN A 16 44.49 -29.96 48.82
CA GLN A 16 43.53 -28.91 48.51
C GLN A 16 43.87 -27.67 49.35
N VAL A 17 44.42 -26.65 48.69
CA VAL A 17 44.52 -25.31 49.25
C VAL A 17 43.26 -24.56 48.86
N THR A 18 42.32 -24.41 49.78
CA THR A 18 41.20 -23.48 49.62
C THR A 18 41.74 -22.08 49.81
N LEU A 19 41.99 -21.35 48.71
CA LEU A 19 42.26 -19.92 48.76
C LEU A 19 40.92 -19.19 48.90
N VAL A 20 40.64 -18.64 50.09
CA VAL A 20 39.62 -17.61 50.26
C VAL A 20 40.22 -16.31 49.69
N PRO A 21 39.62 -15.67 48.67
CA PRO A 21 40.14 -14.40 48.18
C PRO A 21 40.04 -13.35 49.31
N PRO A 22 41.08 -12.53 49.55
CA PRO A 22 40.92 -11.36 50.39
C PRO A 22 39.89 -10.43 49.75
N ALA A 23 39.03 -9.86 50.58
CA ALA A 23 38.16 -8.76 50.19
C ALA A 23 39.01 -7.58 49.68
N ASN A 24 38.61 -7.04 48.53
CA ASN A 24 39.07 -5.82 47.87
C ASN A 24 40.45 -5.85 47.18
N ASN A 25 40.46 -5.24 45.99
CA ASN A 25 41.57 -4.94 45.07
C ASN A 25 41.93 -5.99 43.99
N GLY A 26 40.92 -6.59 43.36
CA GLY A 26 41.09 -7.36 42.12
C GLY A 26 40.86 -6.50 40.88
N ILE A 27 41.94 -5.89 40.38
CA ILE A 27 42.07 -5.46 38.98
C ILE A 27 41.60 -6.62 38.09
N MET A 28 40.56 -6.39 37.29
CA MET A 28 40.06 -7.35 36.31
C MET A 28 41.17 -7.63 35.28
N LEU A 29 41.43 -8.92 35.04
CA LEU A 29 42.54 -9.40 34.23
C LEU A 29 42.69 -8.66 32.88
N LEU A 30 43.91 -8.18 32.68
CA LEU A 30 44.46 -7.62 31.45
C LEU A 30 44.37 -8.61 30.28
N ALA A 31 43.58 -8.25 29.27
CA ALA A 31 44.02 -8.44 27.90
C ALA A 31 45.00 -7.30 27.59
N ASP A 32 46.09 -7.58 26.87
CA ASP A 32 47.25 -6.67 26.70
C ASP A 32 46.95 -5.28 26.08
N ASN A 33 45.71 -5.01 25.68
CA ASN A 33 45.18 -3.67 25.45
C ASN A 33 43.66 -3.82 25.27
N PRO A 34 42.82 -3.58 26.30
CA PRO A 34 41.38 -3.77 26.18
C PRO A 34 40.72 -2.74 25.26
N GLY A 35 41.50 -1.85 24.64
CA GLY A 35 41.02 -0.78 23.77
C GLY A 35 40.44 0.39 24.55
N TRP A 36 40.62 0.42 25.88
CA TRP A 36 40.21 1.51 26.73
C TRP A 36 41.09 1.63 27.99
N SER A 37 41.09 2.81 28.59
CA SER A 37 41.69 3.08 29.90
C SER A 37 40.82 4.06 30.67
N GLN A 38 40.92 4.07 32.00
CA GLN A 38 40.20 5.00 32.86
C GLN A 38 41.19 5.77 33.73
N GLU A 39 41.02 7.09 33.77
CA GLU A 39 41.73 7.98 34.70
C GLU A 39 40.70 8.89 35.38
N GLY A 40 40.48 8.67 36.68
CA GLY A 40 39.43 9.37 37.43
C GLY A 40 38.04 9.15 36.83
N SER A 41 37.34 10.25 36.52
CA SER A 41 36.00 10.24 35.91
C SER A 41 36.02 10.24 34.37
N THR A 42 37.18 10.02 33.75
CA THR A 42 37.35 9.99 32.29
C THR A 42 37.65 8.58 31.81
N LEU A 43 36.82 8.08 30.89
CA LEU A 43 37.04 6.84 30.15
C LEU A 43 37.62 7.19 28.77
N THR A 44 38.80 6.68 28.45
CA THR A 44 39.47 6.88 27.15
C THR A 44 39.36 5.61 26.32
N ILE A 45 38.84 5.72 25.10
CA ILE A 45 38.69 4.62 24.13
C ILE A 45 39.79 4.74 23.08
N THR A 46 40.68 3.75 23.02
CA THR A 46 41.84 3.68 22.11
C THR A 46 41.69 2.60 21.04
N GLY A 47 40.79 1.64 21.25
CA GLY A 47 40.48 0.55 20.33
C GLY A 47 38.97 0.42 20.11
N ARG A 48 38.54 -0.74 19.62
CA ARG A 48 37.12 -1.03 19.36
C ARG A 48 36.42 -1.51 20.63
N VAL A 49 35.39 -0.79 21.06
CA VAL A 49 34.72 -1.00 22.33
C VAL A 49 33.20 -0.83 22.20
N GLU A 50 32.45 -1.74 22.79
CA GLU A 50 31.06 -1.52 23.18
C GLU A 50 31.03 -1.11 24.65
N ILE A 51 30.47 0.06 24.95
CA ILE A 51 30.53 0.61 26.32
C ILE A 51 29.43 -0.04 27.17
N THR A 52 29.84 -0.81 28.17
CA THR A 52 28.91 -1.43 29.11
C THR A 52 28.61 -0.51 30.29
N ASN A 53 27.49 -0.74 30.98
CA ASN A 53 27.17 -0.01 32.22
C ASN A 53 28.25 -0.21 33.29
N GLU A 54 28.88 -1.39 33.33
CA GLU A 54 30.01 -1.66 34.23
C GLU A 54 31.18 -0.73 33.95
N MET A 55 31.47 -0.39 32.70
CA MET A 55 32.54 0.58 32.37
C MET A 55 32.23 2.01 32.82
N LEU A 56 30.94 2.35 32.95
CA LEU A 56 30.50 3.69 33.35
C LEU A 56 30.36 3.83 34.89
N ILE A 57 30.24 2.70 35.59
CA ILE A 57 29.92 2.63 37.02
C ILE A 57 31.06 1.97 37.85
N ASN A 58 31.98 1.21 37.25
CA ASN A 58 33.08 0.60 37.99
C ASN A 58 34.15 1.63 38.39
N GLY A 59 34.30 1.81 39.70
CA GLY A 59 35.31 2.65 40.35
C GLY A 59 34.70 3.50 41.47
N ASP A 60 35.54 4.07 42.33
CA ASP A 60 35.10 5.01 43.40
C ASP A 60 34.53 6.33 42.84
N THR A 61 34.62 6.55 41.52
CA THR A 61 34.18 7.77 40.82
C THR A 61 33.42 7.43 39.54
N PRO A 62 32.13 7.77 39.43
CA PRO A 62 31.35 7.58 38.21
C PRO A 62 31.98 8.28 37.00
N ILE A 63 31.87 7.67 35.81
CA ILE A 63 32.36 8.28 34.57
C ILE A 63 31.48 9.47 34.21
N ALA A 64 32.11 10.64 34.08
CA ALA A 64 31.47 11.87 33.64
C ALA A 64 31.79 12.19 32.17
N ASN A 65 32.95 11.74 31.68
CA ASN A 65 33.44 12.03 30.33
C ASN A 65 33.97 10.77 29.64
N VAL A 66 33.64 10.62 28.36
CA VAL A 66 34.22 9.61 27.47
C VAL A 66 35.00 10.32 26.37
N THR A 67 36.26 9.94 26.17
CA THR A 67 37.08 10.44 25.07
C THR A 67 37.40 9.30 24.12
N VAL A 68 37.03 9.44 22.85
CA VAL A 68 37.43 8.51 21.78
C VAL A 68 38.65 9.10 21.09
N THR A 69 39.76 8.36 21.09
CA THR A 69 40.96 8.76 20.32
C THR A 69 40.73 8.57 18.83
N ASP A 70 41.62 9.07 18.00
CA ASP A 70 41.63 8.89 16.54
C ASP A 70 41.55 7.40 16.10
N THR A 71 42.14 6.49 16.87
CA THR A 71 42.05 5.04 16.65
C THR A 71 40.88 4.35 17.35
N GLY A 72 40.18 5.06 18.23
CA GLY A 72 39.09 4.52 19.03
C GLY A 72 37.81 4.32 18.21
N VAL A 73 37.05 3.26 18.53
CA VAL A 73 35.77 2.97 17.88
C VAL A 73 34.72 2.59 18.93
N ILE A 74 33.64 3.36 19.02
CA ILE A 74 32.45 2.99 19.80
C ILE A 74 31.49 2.23 18.88
N THR A 75 31.18 0.98 19.22
CA THR A 75 30.26 0.14 18.45
C THR A 75 28.86 0.01 19.05
N GLY A 76 28.68 0.38 20.33
CA GLY A 76 27.44 0.16 21.06
C GLY A 76 27.51 0.65 22.51
N GLY A 77 26.46 0.38 23.28
CA GLY A 77 26.35 0.76 24.69
C GLY A 77 25.32 1.86 24.97
N THR A 78 25.04 2.09 26.26
CA THR A 78 24.22 3.24 26.72
C THR A 78 25.10 4.17 27.53
N ILE A 79 25.37 5.37 27.02
CA ILE A 79 26.36 6.29 27.54
C ILE A 79 25.65 7.55 28.07
N SER A 80 25.58 7.66 29.38
CA SER A 80 25.04 8.84 30.08
C SER A 80 26.09 9.94 30.30
N ALA A 81 27.36 9.66 30.05
CA ALA A 81 28.46 10.60 30.14
C ALA A 81 28.57 11.49 28.89
N SER A 82 29.17 12.67 29.03
CA SER A 82 29.50 13.51 27.87
C SER A 82 30.60 12.85 27.04
N VAL A 83 30.49 12.91 25.71
CA VAL A 83 31.43 12.22 24.80
C VAL A 83 32.16 13.22 23.92
N THR A 84 33.49 13.10 23.84
CA THR A 84 34.31 13.75 22.81
C THR A 84 34.83 12.70 21.85
N ASN A 85 34.35 12.72 20.60
CA ASN A 85 34.75 11.78 19.56
C ASN A 85 35.82 12.35 18.65
N ASN A 86 37.02 11.79 18.65
CA ASN A 86 38.05 12.06 17.62
C ASN A 86 38.25 10.87 16.67
N GLY A 87 37.65 9.71 16.99
CA GLY A 87 37.74 8.47 16.21
C GLY A 87 36.42 8.17 15.51
N THR A 88 35.89 6.97 15.70
CA THR A 88 34.66 6.51 15.03
C THR A 88 33.55 6.13 16.00
N ILE A 89 32.32 6.57 15.73
CA ILE A 89 31.10 6.02 16.34
C ILE A 89 30.28 5.31 15.27
N THR A 90 30.00 4.02 15.48
CA THR A 90 29.13 3.23 14.60
C THR A 90 27.82 2.81 15.28
N GLY A 91 27.68 3.02 16.58
CA GLY A 91 26.50 2.62 17.35
C GLY A 91 26.53 3.12 18.79
N GLY A 92 25.47 2.80 19.55
CA GLY A 92 25.29 3.20 20.95
C GLY A 92 24.18 4.24 21.14
N THR A 93 23.77 4.44 22.39
CA THR A 93 22.78 5.45 22.79
C THR A 93 23.44 6.46 23.71
N PHE A 94 23.38 7.74 23.34
CA PHE A 94 24.06 8.83 24.02
C PHE A 94 23.02 9.74 24.70
N GLY A 95 22.99 9.70 26.03
CA GLY A 95 22.05 10.50 26.84
C GLY A 95 22.48 11.95 27.06
N SER A 96 23.79 12.21 26.99
CA SER A 96 24.41 13.51 27.25
C SER A 96 25.06 14.09 25.99
N GLU A 97 25.69 15.26 26.12
CA GLU A 97 26.32 15.96 25.00
C GLU A 97 27.40 15.11 24.30
N VAL A 98 27.38 15.13 22.97
CA VAL A 98 28.42 14.53 22.13
C VAL A 98 29.07 15.63 21.29
N THR A 99 30.37 15.84 21.49
CA THR A 99 31.21 16.68 20.64
C THR A 99 31.92 15.80 19.60
N ASN A 100 31.52 15.92 18.34
CA ASN A 100 32.08 15.15 17.24
C ASN A 100 33.18 15.92 16.48
N LYS A 101 34.38 15.36 16.48
CA LYS A 101 35.57 15.78 15.71
C LYS A 101 36.10 14.68 14.78
N GLY A 102 35.49 13.49 14.80
CA GLY A 102 35.85 12.33 13.98
C GLY A 102 34.69 11.89 13.07
N THR A 103 34.48 10.59 12.93
CA THR A 103 33.45 10.00 12.07
C THR A 103 32.29 9.44 12.87
N VAL A 104 31.06 9.67 12.40
CA VAL A 104 29.84 9.04 12.89
C VAL A 104 29.09 8.42 11.73
N SER A 105 28.80 7.12 11.85
CA SER A 105 28.00 6.36 10.86
C SER A 105 26.75 5.73 11.45
N GLY A 106 26.56 5.83 12.77
CA GLY A 106 25.41 5.28 13.48
C GLY A 106 25.36 5.71 14.94
N GLY A 107 24.34 5.24 15.66
CA GLY A 107 24.08 5.60 17.06
C GLY A 107 22.88 6.51 17.23
N LYS A 108 22.40 6.61 18.47
CA LYS A 108 21.22 7.38 18.88
C LYS A 108 21.60 8.48 19.85
N PHE A 109 21.44 9.73 19.46
CA PHE A 109 21.88 10.92 20.18
C PHE A 109 20.69 11.65 20.80
N ASN A 110 20.46 11.45 22.10
CA ASN A 110 19.40 12.09 22.88
C ASN A 110 19.87 13.38 23.56
N GLY A 111 21.19 13.58 23.71
CA GLY A 111 21.78 14.84 24.17
C GLY A 111 22.18 15.77 23.02
N THR A 112 22.64 16.98 23.35
CA THR A 112 23.14 17.95 22.36
C THR A 112 24.25 17.34 21.52
N PHE A 113 24.20 17.54 20.20
CA PHE A 113 25.24 17.06 19.29
C PHE A 113 25.98 18.25 18.67
N ASN A 114 27.26 18.39 19.02
CA ASN A 114 28.13 19.47 18.56
C ASN A 114 29.07 18.94 17.47
N HIS A 115 28.81 19.33 16.22
CA HIS A 115 29.49 18.78 15.05
C HIS A 115 30.54 19.73 14.48
N SER A 116 31.81 19.33 14.51
CA SER A 116 32.91 20.12 13.94
C SER A 116 32.93 20.12 12.40
N SER A 117 33.37 21.21 11.77
CA SER A 117 33.47 21.36 10.31
C SER A 117 34.41 20.37 9.61
N THR A 118 35.35 19.76 10.31
CA THR A 118 36.29 18.77 9.75
C THR A 118 35.89 17.33 10.00
N ALA A 119 34.80 17.12 10.75
CA ALA A 119 34.29 15.81 11.10
C ALA A 119 33.31 15.30 10.03
N GLU A 120 33.00 14.01 10.06
CA GLU A 120 32.08 13.37 9.13
C GLU A 120 30.90 12.75 9.88
N VAL A 121 29.68 12.97 9.37
CA VAL A 121 28.46 12.29 9.84
C VAL A 121 27.67 11.80 8.63
N THR A 122 27.65 10.49 8.43
CA THR A 122 26.92 9.84 7.33
C THR A 122 25.66 9.10 7.79
N GLY A 123 25.51 8.88 9.09
CA GLY A 123 24.36 8.21 9.68
C GLY A 123 24.21 8.50 11.17
N GLY A 124 23.15 7.96 11.77
CA GLY A 124 22.78 8.15 13.17
C GLY A 124 21.42 8.81 13.34
N GLU A 125 20.85 8.69 14.54
CA GLU A 125 19.54 9.23 14.91
C GLU A 125 19.70 10.36 15.93
N PHE A 126 19.22 11.56 15.61
CA PHE A 126 19.36 12.76 16.43
C PHE A 126 18.01 13.19 16.99
N TYR A 127 17.89 13.32 18.32
CA TYR A 127 16.62 13.63 19.01
C TYR A 127 16.69 14.93 19.82
N SER A 128 17.78 15.69 19.72
CA SER A 128 17.99 16.90 20.51
C SER A 128 18.57 18.03 19.65
N ILE A 129 19.19 19.01 20.29
CA ILE A 129 19.78 20.18 19.65
C ILE A 129 21.07 19.76 18.91
N VAL A 130 21.17 20.16 17.64
CA VAL A 130 22.38 20.11 16.84
C VAL A 130 22.99 21.50 16.75
N ILE A 131 24.31 21.59 16.99
CA ILE A 131 25.13 22.80 16.89
C ILE A 131 26.43 22.50 16.14
N GLY A 132 27.20 23.54 15.82
CA GLY A 132 28.52 23.43 15.20
C GLY A 132 28.54 23.85 13.74
N SER A 133 29.44 23.29 12.96
CA SER A 133 29.70 23.76 11.58
C SER A 133 29.91 22.63 10.58
N GLY A 134 29.84 21.36 11.00
CA GLY A 134 29.97 20.21 10.12
C GLY A 134 28.69 19.86 9.37
N ASN A 135 28.86 19.11 8.28
CA ASN A 135 27.78 18.70 7.39
C ASN A 135 27.22 17.32 7.76
N PHE A 136 25.90 17.18 7.73
CA PHE A 136 25.21 15.90 7.90
C PHE A 136 24.79 15.32 6.55
N GLY A 137 25.17 14.07 6.30
CA GLY A 137 24.76 13.32 5.12
C GLY A 137 23.31 12.83 5.15
N VAL A 138 22.82 12.34 4.01
CA VAL A 138 21.43 11.87 3.83
C VAL A 138 21.05 10.64 4.66
N GLY A 139 22.01 9.86 5.15
CA GLY A 139 21.74 8.71 6.01
C GLY A 139 21.39 9.07 7.46
N CYS A 140 21.39 10.36 7.81
CA CYS A 140 21.08 10.82 9.16
C CYS A 140 19.57 10.96 9.38
N VAL A 141 19.07 10.46 10.50
CA VAL A 141 17.67 10.52 10.91
C VAL A 141 17.48 11.57 12.00
N PHE A 142 16.49 12.44 11.87
CA PHE A 142 16.20 13.49 12.84
C PHE A 142 14.79 13.31 13.41
N GLY A 143 14.74 13.04 14.72
CA GLY A 143 13.51 12.77 15.46
C GLY A 143 12.55 13.95 15.55
N THR A 144 11.39 13.69 16.17
CA THR A 144 10.33 14.71 16.38
C THR A 144 10.80 15.89 17.23
N THR A 145 11.70 15.63 18.18
CA THR A 145 12.26 16.59 19.14
C THR A 145 13.58 17.23 18.68
N ALA A 146 14.12 16.83 17.52
CA ALA A 146 15.36 17.38 17.01
C ALA A 146 15.23 18.86 16.66
N ASN A 147 16.25 19.64 16.96
CA ASN A 147 16.29 21.08 16.66
C ASN A 147 17.70 21.47 16.21
N VAL A 148 17.81 22.53 15.42
CA VAL A 148 19.09 23.12 15.03
C VAL A 148 19.17 24.52 15.61
N SER A 149 20.14 24.74 16.52
CA SER A 149 20.29 26.05 17.15
C SER A 149 20.95 27.05 16.21
N SER A 150 20.23 28.10 15.83
CA SER A 150 20.76 29.22 15.04
C SER A 150 21.14 30.38 15.98
N PRO A 151 22.29 31.07 15.79
CA PRO A 151 23.28 30.91 14.72
C PRO A 151 24.36 29.86 15.02
N SER A 152 24.22 29.10 16.10
CA SER A 152 25.24 28.15 16.57
C SER A 152 25.50 26.98 15.62
N PHE A 153 24.65 26.78 14.62
CA PHE A 153 24.86 25.81 13.54
C PHE A 153 25.04 26.52 12.19
N THR A 154 26.14 26.24 11.49
CA THR A 154 26.48 26.81 10.17
C THR A 154 26.78 25.77 9.10
N GLY A 155 26.65 24.48 9.41
CA GLY A 155 26.84 23.41 8.44
C GLY A 155 25.62 23.19 7.55
N GLN A 156 25.72 22.21 6.66
CA GLN A 156 24.61 21.71 5.85
C GLN A 156 23.99 20.46 6.46
N ILE A 157 22.71 20.26 6.19
CA ILE A 157 21.99 19.07 6.59
C ILE A 157 21.24 18.57 5.36
N LEU A 158 21.81 17.55 4.70
CA LEU A 158 21.30 17.06 3.43
C LEU A 158 20.09 16.14 3.62
N ARG A 159 19.07 16.35 2.80
CA ARG A 159 17.81 15.59 2.78
C ARG A 159 17.49 15.05 1.42
N THR A 160 16.83 13.89 1.43
CA THR A 160 16.17 13.38 0.24
C THR A 160 14.83 14.07 0.09
N VAL A 161 14.56 14.56 -1.11
CA VAL A 161 13.25 15.09 -1.48
C VAL A 161 12.66 14.22 -2.58
N THR A 162 11.37 13.99 -2.53
CA THR A 162 10.62 13.33 -3.62
C THR A 162 9.53 14.28 -4.11
N VAL A 163 9.35 14.38 -5.42
CA VAL A 163 8.32 15.22 -6.03
C VAL A 163 7.48 14.33 -6.96
N ASN A 164 6.17 14.27 -6.73
CA ASN A 164 5.24 13.39 -7.45
C ASN A 164 5.73 11.93 -7.49
N GLY A 165 6.24 11.42 -6.37
CA GLY A 165 6.77 10.06 -6.26
C GLY A 165 8.16 9.83 -6.88
N VAL A 166 8.76 10.83 -7.54
CA VAL A 166 10.09 10.73 -8.15
C VAL A 166 11.14 11.44 -7.29
N ALA A 167 12.27 10.78 -7.05
CA ALA A 167 13.37 11.38 -6.30
C ALA A 167 13.86 12.67 -6.97
N HIS A 168 13.99 13.74 -6.19
CA HIS A 168 14.67 14.95 -6.63
C HIS A 168 16.14 14.57 -6.84
N GLY A 169 16.64 14.76 -8.07
CA GLY A 169 17.90 14.15 -8.54
C GLY A 169 19.17 14.53 -7.78
N THR A 170 19.08 15.42 -6.80
CA THR A 170 20.15 15.80 -5.87
C THR A 170 19.60 15.94 -4.45
N SER A 171 20.45 15.69 -3.45
CA SER A 171 20.12 16.00 -2.06
C SER A 171 19.93 17.51 -1.86
N VAL A 172 19.02 17.89 -0.97
CA VAL A 172 18.63 19.28 -0.70
C VAL A 172 19.02 19.65 0.73
N ASP A 173 19.53 20.85 0.93
CA ASP A 173 19.87 21.34 2.28
C ASP A 173 18.59 21.65 3.07
N TYR A 174 18.61 21.43 4.38
CA TYR A 174 17.54 21.91 5.25
C TYR A 174 17.47 23.45 5.14
N LYS A 175 16.28 24.01 5.24
CA LYS A 175 15.97 25.43 4.98
C LYS A 175 16.08 25.90 3.52
N THR A 176 16.46 25.06 2.55
CA THR A 176 16.30 25.44 1.13
C THR A 176 14.84 25.82 0.86
N PRO A 177 14.57 26.97 0.21
CA PRO A 177 13.21 27.35 -0.17
C PRO A 177 12.57 26.26 -1.04
N VAL A 178 11.34 25.88 -0.70
CA VAL A 178 10.63 24.83 -1.46
C VAL A 178 10.38 25.30 -2.90
N SER A 179 10.23 26.60 -3.14
CA SER A 179 10.15 27.19 -4.48
C SER A 179 11.33 26.81 -5.38
N ASP A 180 12.54 26.77 -4.81
CA ASP A 180 13.76 26.50 -5.57
C ASP A 180 13.87 25.02 -5.92
N VAL A 181 13.36 24.15 -5.05
CA VAL A 181 13.27 22.71 -5.29
C VAL A 181 12.26 22.41 -6.40
N LEU A 182 11.12 23.10 -6.38
CA LEU A 182 9.99 22.81 -7.25
C LEU A 182 10.01 23.57 -8.58
N VAL A 183 10.95 24.50 -8.79
CA VAL A 183 11.02 25.39 -9.97
C VAL A 183 11.06 24.65 -11.32
N ASN A 184 11.62 23.43 -11.34
CA ASN A 184 11.75 22.62 -12.55
C ASN A 184 10.61 21.62 -12.75
N TYR A 185 9.61 21.62 -11.86
CA TYR A 185 8.46 20.73 -11.95
C TYR A 185 7.25 21.51 -12.46
N THR A 186 6.59 20.95 -13.47
CA THR A 186 5.35 21.54 -14.00
C THR A 186 4.21 21.22 -13.06
N LEU A 187 3.54 22.26 -12.57
CA LEU A 187 2.32 22.15 -11.81
C LEU A 187 1.13 22.37 -12.76
N PRO A 188 0.11 21.51 -12.77
CA PRO A 188 -1.12 21.77 -13.52
C PRO A 188 -1.72 23.12 -13.15
N GLN A 189 -2.32 23.80 -14.11
CA GLN A 189 -2.94 25.11 -13.89
C GLN A 189 -4.01 25.01 -12.80
N GLY A 190 -3.96 25.90 -11.81
CA GLY A 190 -4.90 25.92 -10.68
C GLY A 190 -4.59 24.94 -9.54
N ALA A 191 -3.65 24.01 -9.73
CA ALA A 191 -3.17 23.14 -8.64
C ALA A 191 -2.23 23.89 -7.70
N THR A 192 -2.09 23.37 -6.47
CA THR A 192 -1.10 23.84 -5.50
C THR A 192 -0.17 22.69 -5.11
N TRP A 193 1.03 23.01 -4.62
CA TRP A 193 1.91 21.99 -4.06
C TRP A 193 1.49 21.65 -2.65
N GLN A 194 1.51 20.35 -2.33
CA GLN A 194 1.26 19.83 -0.99
C GLN A 194 2.46 19.05 -0.49
N ARG A 195 2.82 19.25 0.78
CA ARG A 195 3.80 18.45 1.49
C ARG A 195 3.10 17.22 2.07
N VAL A 196 3.71 16.05 1.88
CA VAL A 196 3.26 14.79 2.48
C VAL A 196 3.93 14.65 3.85
N LEU A 197 3.11 14.46 4.88
CA LEU A 197 3.54 14.24 6.26
C LEU A 197 3.87 12.77 6.51
N ALA A 198 4.53 12.49 7.64
CA ALA A 198 4.96 11.14 8.00
C ALA A 198 3.80 10.15 8.19
N ASP A 199 2.59 10.64 8.49
CA ASP A 199 1.36 9.83 8.59
C ASP A 199 0.63 9.66 7.24
N GLY A 200 1.20 10.19 6.16
CA GLY A 200 0.61 10.18 4.81
C GLY A 200 -0.39 11.30 4.53
N SER A 201 -0.74 12.11 5.54
CA SER A 201 -1.58 13.29 5.34
C SER A 201 -0.85 14.37 4.54
N ARG A 202 -1.61 15.35 4.04
CA ARG A 202 -1.09 16.38 3.14
C ARG A 202 -1.42 17.77 3.68
N GLU A 203 -0.48 18.69 3.52
CA GLU A 203 -0.67 20.10 3.85
C GLU A 203 -0.20 20.99 2.70
N GLU A 204 -0.82 22.15 2.54
CA GLU A 204 -0.46 23.10 1.49
C GLU A 204 0.93 23.70 1.74
N VAL A 205 1.73 23.80 0.68
CA VAL A 205 3.02 24.48 0.70
C VAL A 205 2.80 25.98 0.55
N LEU A 206 2.85 26.70 1.67
CA LEU A 206 2.72 28.15 1.69
C LEU A 206 3.94 28.86 1.09
N ASN A 207 3.75 30.10 0.64
CA ASN A 207 4.84 30.93 0.15
C ASN A 207 5.90 31.15 1.26
N GLY A 208 7.18 30.99 0.91
CA GLY A 208 8.30 31.05 1.85
C GLY A 208 8.54 29.77 2.66
N ALA A 209 7.81 28.68 2.39
CA ALA A 209 8.09 27.38 3.00
C ALA A 209 9.51 26.90 2.64
N THR A 210 10.11 26.16 3.58
CA THR A 210 11.45 25.59 3.41
C THR A 210 11.47 24.09 3.71
N VAL A 211 12.49 23.40 3.19
CA VAL A 211 12.75 21.99 3.50
C VAL A 211 13.07 21.84 4.99
N GLY A 212 12.42 20.87 5.65
CA GLY A 212 12.59 20.63 7.07
C GLY A 212 13.81 19.75 7.40
N LEU A 213 13.91 19.36 8.67
CA LEU A 213 14.93 18.42 9.14
C LEU A 213 14.62 16.96 8.78
N ARG A 214 13.56 16.66 8.05
CA ARG A 214 13.20 15.29 7.67
C ARG A 214 13.12 15.19 6.16
N ASP A 215 13.32 13.99 5.65
CA ASP A 215 13.02 13.71 4.25
C ASP A 215 11.57 14.11 3.98
N THR A 216 11.37 14.76 2.84
CA THR A 216 10.11 15.43 2.54
C THR A 216 9.65 15.02 1.15
N ALA A 217 8.38 14.67 1.02
CA ALA A 217 7.75 14.46 -0.27
C ALA A 217 6.79 15.61 -0.59
N PHE A 218 6.80 16.05 -1.83
CA PHE A 218 5.87 17.03 -2.38
C PHE A 218 5.04 16.38 -3.49
N VAL A 219 3.76 16.69 -3.51
CA VAL A 219 2.81 16.21 -4.51
C VAL A 219 1.92 17.37 -4.95
N SER A 220 1.38 17.32 -6.16
CA SER A 220 0.31 18.25 -6.53
C SER A 220 -0.93 18.05 -5.64
N SER A 221 -1.74 19.10 -5.49
CA SER A 221 -2.99 19.08 -4.75
C SER A 221 -3.87 17.94 -5.22
N ALA A 222 -4.58 17.31 -4.27
CA ALA A 222 -5.43 16.16 -4.55
C ALA A 222 -6.55 16.44 -5.56
N TYR A 223 -6.94 17.70 -5.69
CA TYR A 223 -7.83 18.20 -6.73
C TYR A 223 -7.47 19.65 -7.03
N TYR A 224 -7.96 20.17 -8.14
CA TYR A 224 -7.87 21.59 -8.48
C TYR A 224 -9.02 21.99 -9.40
N VAL A 225 -9.22 23.31 -9.56
CA VAL A 225 -10.21 23.86 -10.48
C VAL A 225 -9.49 24.68 -11.54
N ASP A 226 -9.78 24.38 -12.81
CA ASP A 226 -9.35 25.19 -13.95
C ASP A 226 -10.59 25.57 -14.76
N GLY A 227 -10.85 26.87 -14.86
CA GLY A 227 -12.13 27.41 -15.31
C GLY A 227 -13.29 26.90 -14.44
N THR A 228 -14.24 26.20 -15.06
CA THR A 228 -15.41 25.59 -14.40
C THR A 228 -15.30 24.07 -14.26
N THR A 229 -14.12 23.50 -14.49
CA THR A 229 -13.87 22.05 -14.40
C THR A 229 -13.10 21.72 -13.14
N LEU A 230 -13.65 20.80 -12.34
CA LEU A 230 -12.99 20.21 -11.18
C LEU A 230 -12.16 19.00 -11.62
N TYR A 231 -10.85 19.06 -11.42
CA TYR A 231 -9.93 17.95 -11.69
C TYR A 231 -9.60 17.21 -10.40
N ILE A 232 -9.79 15.89 -10.43
CA ILE A 232 -9.49 14.95 -9.37
C ILE A 232 -8.18 14.23 -9.74
N THR A 233 -7.12 14.44 -8.95
CA THR A 233 -5.74 14.02 -9.30
C THR A 233 -5.12 13.00 -8.36
N SER A 234 -5.78 12.70 -7.25
CA SER A 234 -5.42 11.57 -6.37
C SER A 234 -6.66 10.94 -5.77
N SER A 235 -6.56 10.13 -4.71
CA SER A 235 -7.69 9.44 -4.09
C SER A 235 -8.39 10.31 -3.03
N GLN A 236 -9.69 10.55 -3.18
CA GLN A 236 -10.52 11.37 -2.29
C GLN A 236 -12.02 11.18 -2.58
N GLU A 237 -12.85 11.60 -1.62
CA GLU A 237 -14.28 11.76 -1.84
C GLU A 237 -14.60 13.13 -2.45
N ILE A 238 -15.60 13.20 -3.32
CA ILE A 238 -16.18 14.47 -3.74
C ILE A 238 -17.04 15.02 -2.61
N THR A 239 -16.85 16.29 -2.28
CA THR A 239 -17.64 16.97 -1.26
C THR A 239 -18.40 18.15 -1.86
N ASP A 240 -19.47 18.54 -1.17
CA ASP A 240 -20.27 19.72 -1.51
C ASP A 240 -19.44 21.00 -1.65
N ALA A 241 -18.38 21.13 -0.85
CA ALA A 241 -17.46 22.27 -0.88
C ALA A 241 -16.56 22.26 -2.12
N MET A 242 -16.27 21.10 -2.70
CA MET A 242 -15.49 21.00 -3.96
C MET A 242 -16.33 21.40 -5.18
N LEU A 243 -17.66 21.25 -5.09
CA LEU A 243 -18.59 21.55 -6.17
C LEU A 243 -19.06 23.02 -6.17
N LYS A 244 -18.92 23.70 -5.04
CA LYS A 244 -19.28 25.12 -4.85
C LYS A 244 -17.99 25.96 -4.90
N THR A 245 -17.73 26.68 -5.99
CA THR A 245 -16.54 27.55 -6.01
C THR A 245 -16.77 28.83 -5.19
N ASN A 246 -15.71 29.31 -4.53
CA ASN A 246 -15.72 30.62 -3.86
C ASN A 246 -15.47 31.79 -4.85
N ILE A 247 -15.51 31.54 -6.17
CA ILE A 247 -15.00 32.47 -7.20
C ILE A 247 -16.09 32.93 -8.20
N GLY A 248 -17.37 32.63 -7.94
CA GLY A 248 -18.50 33.23 -8.65
C GLY A 248 -18.98 32.51 -9.92
N GLU A 249 -18.44 31.34 -10.25
CA GLU A 249 -19.00 30.42 -11.27
C GLU A 249 -19.11 29.00 -10.70
N ASP A 250 -20.27 28.35 -10.89
CA ASP A 250 -20.50 26.98 -10.43
C ASP A 250 -19.64 25.99 -11.24
N ILE A 251 -19.15 24.92 -10.59
CA ILE A 251 -18.49 23.82 -11.31
C ILE A 251 -19.52 23.20 -12.26
N THR A 252 -19.11 23.00 -13.51
CA THR A 252 -19.99 22.43 -14.56
C THR A 252 -19.57 21.03 -14.99
N HIS A 253 -18.32 20.64 -14.72
CA HIS A 253 -17.76 19.36 -15.14
C HIS A 253 -16.74 18.83 -14.13
N ILE A 254 -16.64 17.51 -14.01
CA ILE A 254 -15.65 16.84 -13.17
C ILE A 254 -14.79 15.94 -14.07
N VAL A 255 -13.47 16.01 -13.90
CA VAL A 255 -12.52 15.15 -14.59
C VAL A 255 -11.73 14.35 -13.57
N VAL A 256 -11.77 13.03 -13.66
CA VAL A 256 -10.86 12.12 -12.94
C VAL A 256 -9.66 11.87 -13.84
N THR A 257 -8.50 12.37 -13.44
CA THR A 257 -7.27 12.22 -14.23
C THR A 257 -6.75 10.79 -14.15
N ALA A 258 -5.72 10.47 -14.94
CA ALA A 258 -5.06 9.16 -14.92
C ALA A 258 -4.54 8.71 -13.53
N GLU A 259 -4.27 9.66 -12.63
CA GLU A 259 -3.83 9.41 -11.25
C GLU A 259 -4.95 9.60 -10.21
N GLY A 260 -6.09 10.15 -10.66
CA GLY A 260 -7.25 10.45 -9.84
C GLY A 260 -8.06 9.22 -9.45
N LYS A 261 -8.66 9.25 -8.26
CA LYS A 261 -9.61 8.23 -7.81
C LYS A 261 -10.73 8.83 -6.96
N ILE A 262 -11.96 8.73 -7.43
CA ILE A 262 -13.14 9.03 -6.60
C ILE A 262 -13.48 7.79 -5.75
N THR A 263 -13.45 7.96 -4.43
CA THR A 263 -13.84 6.88 -3.48
C THR A 263 -15.31 6.95 -3.07
N GLY A 264 -15.95 8.10 -3.27
CA GLY A 264 -17.31 8.37 -2.84
C GLY A 264 -17.68 9.83 -3.11
N THR A 265 -18.93 10.16 -2.81
CA THR A 265 -19.46 11.52 -2.98
C THR A 265 -19.95 12.10 -1.67
N GLY A 266 -19.40 11.70 -0.52
CA GLY A 266 -19.74 12.31 0.78
C GLY A 266 -21.23 12.29 1.15
N GLY A 267 -22.01 11.35 0.58
CA GLY A 267 -23.47 11.26 0.77
C GLY A 267 -24.31 12.19 -0.11
N ILE A 268 -23.71 12.96 -1.02
CA ILE A 268 -24.43 13.80 -1.99
C ILE A 268 -24.45 13.15 -3.38
N PRO A 269 -25.56 13.20 -4.13
CA PRO A 269 -25.56 12.83 -5.53
C PRO A 269 -24.81 13.87 -6.36
N VAL A 270 -23.83 13.43 -7.16
CA VAL A 270 -23.16 14.27 -8.15
C VAL A 270 -24.08 14.39 -9.36
N THR A 271 -24.56 15.60 -9.61
CA THR A 271 -25.44 15.92 -10.75
C THR A 271 -24.69 16.55 -11.93
N LEU A 272 -23.37 16.67 -11.84
CA LEU A 272 -22.51 17.20 -12.90
C LEU A 272 -22.02 16.06 -13.80
N PRO A 273 -21.80 16.32 -15.10
CA PRO A 273 -21.15 15.34 -15.97
C PRO A 273 -19.73 15.04 -15.46
N VAL A 274 -19.34 13.76 -15.50
CA VAL A 274 -18.04 13.26 -15.07
C VAL A 274 -17.32 12.61 -16.25
N THR A 275 -16.06 12.99 -16.47
CA THR A 275 -15.14 12.29 -17.37
C THR A 275 -14.11 11.54 -16.54
N VAL A 276 -13.97 10.23 -16.77
CA VAL A 276 -12.90 9.42 -16.20
C VAL A 276 -11.89 9.14 -17.30
N GLN A 277 -10.70 9.74 -17.20
CA GLN A 277 -9.64 9.53 -18.19
C GLN A 277 -9.05 8.13 -18.05
N SER A 278 -8.36 7.66 -19.10
CA SER A 278 -7.53 6.44 -19.02
C SER A 278 -6.59 6.48 -17.81
N GLY A 279 -6.68 5.45 -16.96
CA GLY A 279 -5.96 5.33 -15.68
C GLY A 279 -6.73 5.85 -14.46
N GLY A 280 -7.68 6.77 -14.67
CA GLY A 280 -8.53 7.32 -13.63
C GLY A 280 -9.51 6.28 -13.10
N LYS A 281 -9.89 6.44 -11.82
CA LYS A 281 -10.67 5.42 -11.11
C LYS A 281 -11.90 5.98 -10.40
N ILE A 282 -12.96 5.17 -10.34
CA ILE A 282 -14.09 5.38 -9.42
C ILE A 282 -14.33 4.07 -8.66
N SER A 283 -14.59 4.16 -7.37
CA SER A 283 -14.89 2.99 -6.52
C SER A 283 -16.13 3.15 -5.63
N GLY A 284 -16.81 4.30 -5.72
CA GLY A 284 -18.01 4.58 -4.95
C GLY A 284 -18.56 5.97 -5.26
N GLY A 285 -19.74 6.26 -4.69
CA GLY A 285 -20.46 7.52 -4.88
C GLY A 285 -21.76 7.35 -5.66
N THR A 286 -22.51 8.43 -5.79
CA THR A 286 -23.76 8.47 -6.57
C THR A 286 -23.64 9.51 -7.67
N PHE A 287 -23.87 9.11 -8.91
CA PHE A 287 -23.71 9.92 -10.12
C PHE A 287 -25.02 9.93 -10.92
N ASN A 288 -25.68 11.09 -10.96
CA ASN A 288 -27.02 11.27 -11.54
C ASN A 288 -26.98 11.94 -12.91
N ASN A 289 -25.81 12.10 -13.50
CA ASN A 289 -25.61 12.69 -14.81
C ASN A 289 -24.61 11.84 -15.61
N THR A 290 -24.26 12.27 -16.82
CA THR A 290 -23.40 11.52 -17.73
C THR A 290 -22.06 11.18 -17.10
N VAL A 291 -21.64 9.93 -17.22
CA VAL A 291 -20.30 9.44 -16.88
C VAL A 291 -19.63 8.91 -18.15
N SER A 292 -18.70 9.68 -18.70
CA SER A 292 -17.84 9.28 -19.81
C SER A 292 -16.61 8.60 -19.26
N ASN A 293 -16.54 7.28 -19.36
CA ASN A 293 -15.50 6.47 -18.73
C ASN A 293 -14.52 5.92 -19.78
N ASP A 294 -13.24 6.30 -19.68
CA ASP A 294 -12.10 5.68 -20.37
C ASP A 294 -11.15 4.99 -19.39
N GLY A 295 -11.49 4.97 -18.09
CA GLY A 295 -10.71 4.40 -17.00
C GLY A 295 -11.32 3.12 -16.41
N GLU A 296 -11.21 2.99 -15.08
CA GLU A 296 -11.68 1.82 -14.33
C GLU A 296 -12.70 2.24 -13.26
N ILE A 297 -13.92 1.76 -13.37
CA ILE A 297 -14.98 2.00 -12.39
C ILE A 297 -15.31 0.67 -11.73
N THR A 298 -15.11 0.58 -10.42
CA THR A 298 -15.27 -0.67 -9.66
C THR A 298 -16.50 -0.68 -8.76
N GLY A 299 -17.14 0.47 -8.55
CA GLY A 299 -18.34 0.59 -7.75
C GLY A 299 -18.92 2.00 -7.80
N GLY A 300 -20.12 2.16 -7.26
CA GLY A 300 -20.90 3.40 -7.28
C GLY A 300 -22.32 3.16 -7.79
N ILE A 301 -23.17 4.20 -7.66
CA ILE A 301 -24.54 4.23 -8.14
C ILE A 301 -24.60 5.18 -9.33
N PHE A 302 -25.08 4.72 -10.47
CA PHE A 302 -25.15 5.46 -11.72
C PHE A 302 -26.60 5.55 -12.18
N ALA A 303 -27.14 6.75 -12.31
CA ALA A 303 -28.52 7.00 -12.77
C ALA A 303 -28.58 7.87 -14.04
N GLY A 304 -27.43 8.24 -14.60
CA GLY A 304 -27.32 8.99 -15.85
C GLY A 304 -26.83 8.13 -17.02
N THR A 305 -26.46 8.80 -18.11
CA THR A 305 -25.94 8.15 -19.33
C THR A 305 -24.47 7.74 -19.18
N ILE A 306 -24.12 6.57 -19.69
CA ILE A 306 -22.77 6.00 -19.68
C ILE A 306 -22.21 6.00 -21.09
N SER A 307 -20.97 6.43 -21.24
CA SER A 307 -20.23 6.43 -22.51
C SER A 307 -18.75 6.13 -22.28
N GLY A 308 -17.96 6.04 -23.36
CA GLY A 308 -16.51 5.84 -23.32
C GLY A 308 -16.05 4.39 -23.53
N ALA A 309 -14.74 4.17 -23.40
CA ALA A 309 -14.08 2.89 -23.68
C ALA A 309 -13.65 2.10 -22.41
N GLY A 310 -13.94 2.63 -21.23
CA GLY A 310 -13.51 2.12 -19.94
C GLY A 310 -14.35 0.96 -19.44
N THR A 311 -13.99 0.45 -18.26
CA THR A 311 -14.64 -0.71 -17.65
C THR A 311 -15.52 -0.31 -16.46
N PHE A 312 -16.68 -0.96 -16.33
CA PHE A 312 -17.53 -0.93 -15.15
C PHE A 312 -17.58 -2.32 -14.52
N GLY A 313 -17.19 -2.41 -13.25
CA GLY A 313 -17.14 -3.63 -12.47
C GLY A 313 -18.49 -4.11 -11.96
N VAL A 314 -18.51 -5.33 -11.43
CA VAL A 314 -19.72 -6.02 -10.97
C VAL A 314 -20.42 -5.36 -9.78
N ASP A 315 -19.70 -4.55 -8.99
CA ASP A 315 -20.25 -3.85 -7.83
C ASP A 315 -20.83 -2.47 -8.18
N CYS A 316 -20.91 -2.12 -9.48
CA CYS A 316 -21.61 -0.95 -9.95
C CYS A 316 -23.13 -1.18 -9.95
N ASP A 317 -23.85 -0.25 -9.31
CA ASP A 317 -25.30 -0.21 -9.31
C ASP A 317 -25.80 0.79 -10.36
N PHE A 318 -26.70 0.35 -11.23
CA PHE A 318 -27.25 1.15 -12.32
C PHE A 318 -28.73 1.39 -12.00
N GLY A 319 -29.08 2.57 -11.52
CA GLY A 319 -30.45 2.92 -11.17
C GLY A 319 -31.35 2.99 -12.41
N GLU A 320 -32.68 2.90 -12.26
CA GLU A 320 -33.67 2.74 -13.34
C GLU A 320 -33.62 3.77 -14.49
N SER A 321 -32.97 4.91 -14.28
CA SER A 321 -32.80 5.96 -15.30
C SER A 321 -31.46 5.88 -16.05
N ALA A 322 -30.58 4.96 -15.67
CA ALA A 322 -29.30 4.75 -16.33
C ALA A 322 -29.49 4.34 -17.79
N SER A 323 -28.63 4.83 -18.66
CA SER A 323 -28.64 4.48 -20.08
C SER A 323 -27.23 4.36 -20.61
N VAL A 324 -27.05 3.60 -21.69
CA VAL A 324 -25.79 3.56 -22.44
C VAL A 324 -25.97 4.43 -23.68
N ASP A 325 -24.99 5.30 -23.94
CA ASP A 325 -24.87 5.98 -25.23
C ASP A 325 -24.25 5.02 -26.25
N GLU A 326 -25.10 4.30 -26.98
CA GLU A 326 -24.69 3.24 -27.91
C GLU A 326 -23.74 3.72 -29.02
N ASP A 327 -23.79 5.01 -29.39
CA ASP A 327 -22.92 5.57 -30.43
C ASP A 327 -21.49 5.86 -29.90
N ASN A 328 -21.35 6.04 -28.58
CA ASN A 328 -20.10 6.47 -27.94
C ASN A 328 -19.58 5.50 -26.87
N PHE A 329 -20.24 4.36 -26.68
CA PHE A 329 -19.79 3.31 -25.75
C PHE A 329 -19.07 2.20 -26.51
N SER A 330 -17.84 1.92 -26.09
CA SER A 330 -17.00 0.83 -26.62
C SER A 330 -16.29 0.05 -25.51
N GLY A 331 -16.64 0.31 -24.26
CA GLY A 331 -16.09 -0.33 -23.08
C GLY A 331 -16.79 -1.63 -22.72
N ALA A 332 -16.61 -2.06 -21.47
CA ALA A 332 -17.24 -3.25 -20.93
C ALA A 332 -17.99 -2.94 -19.63
N ILE A 333 -19.19 -3.51 -19.46
CA ILE A 333 -19.96 -3.43 -18.22
C ILE A 333 -20.21 -4.85 -17.73
N TYR A 334 -19.71 -5.17 -16.54
CA TYR A 334 -19.86 -6.49 -15.94
C TYR A 334 -20.95 -6.50 -14.88
N ARG A 335 -21.74 -7.58 -14.83
CA ARG A 335 -22.79 -7.79 -13.84
C ARG A 335 -22.83 -9.23 -13.39
N ASN A 336 -23.27 -9.45 -12.16
CA ASN A 336 -23.56 -10.77 -11.66
C ASN A 336 -25.02 -11.12 -11.88
N VAL A 337 -25.30 -12.27 -12.50
CA VAL A 337 -26.66 -12.82 -12.66
C VAL A 337 -26.80 -14.12 -11.90
N SER A 338 -27.99 -14.35 -11.37
CA SER A 338 -28.33 -15.60 -10.70
C SER A 338 -28.79 -16.63 -11.71
N ILE A 339 -28.31 -17.87 -11.54
CA ILE A 339 -28.73 -19.02 -12.36
C ILE A 339 -29.36 -20.06 -11.44
N SER A 340 -30.54 -20.54 -11.82
CA SER A 340 -31.25 -21.58 -11.09
C SER A 340 -30.39 -22.85 -11.00
N GLY A 341 -30.27 -23.40 -9.80
CA GLY A 341 -29.44 -24.58 -9.52
C GLY A 341 -27.95 -24.27 -9.28
N ARG A 342 -27.54 -22.99 -9.23
CA ARG A 342 -26.17 -22.57 -8.92
C ARG A 342 -26.13 -21.67 -7.68
N GLU A 343 -25.22 -21.96 -6.76
CA GLU A 343 -25.05 -21.15 -5.53
C GLU A 343 -24.28 -19.85 -5.78
N THR A 344 -23.35 -19.85 -6.75
CA THR A 344 -22.54 -18.69 -7.09
C THR A 344 -23.09 -17.99 -8.33
N PRO A 345 -23.25 -16.66 -8.30
CA PRO A 345 -23.62 -15.90 -9.49
C PRO A 345 -22.61 -16.09 -10.62
N VAL A 346 -23.08 -15.86 -11.84
CA VAL A 346 -22.23 -15.81 -13.03
C VAL A 346 -22.02 -14.36 -13.43
N THR A 347 -20.76 -13.99 -13.67
CA THR A 347 -20.44 -12.69 -14.23
C THR A 347 -20.70 -12.70 -15.74
N VAL A 348 -21.49 -11.74 -16.19
CA VAL A 348 -21.89 -11.54 -17.58
C VAL A 348 -21.56 -10.12 -18.01
N GLU A 349 -21.42 -9.93 -19.32
CA GLU A 349 -21.14 -8.63 -19.93
C GLU A 349 -22.42 -8.06 -20.53
N TYR A 350 -22.63 -6.75 -20.37
CA TYR A 350 -23.65 -5.99 -21.09
C TYR A 350 -23.53 -6.21 -22.60
N ASP A 351 -24.65 -6.34 -23.27
CA ASP A 351 -24.77 -6.70 -24.68
C ASP A 351 -24.20 -8.09 -25.07
N GLY A 352 -23.74 -8.88 -24.09
CA GLY A 352 -23.38 -10.28 -24.29
C GLY A 352 -24.62 -11.12 -24.60
N LEU A 353 -24.50 -12.04 -25.57
CA LEU A 353 -25.58 -12.96 -25.93
C LEU A 353 -25.93 -13.89 -24.76
N ILE A 354 -27.19 -13.87 -24.31
CA ILE A 354 -27.66 -14.60 -23.12
C ILE A 354 -27.42 -16.10 -23.29
N VAL A 355 -28.00 -16.70 -24.33
CA VAL A 355 -27.97 -18.15 -24.54
C VAL A 355 -26.54 -18.68 -24.65
N GLN A 356 -25.68 -17.99 -25.40
CA GLN A 356 -24.28 -18.41 -25.57
C GLN A 356 -23.50 -18.34 -24.25
N THR A 357 -23.66 -17.23 -23.52
CA THR A 357 -22.93 -16.98 -22.27
C THR A 357 -23.34 -18.00 -21.21
N LEU A 358 -24.65 -18.23 -21.04
CA LEU A 358 -25.15 -19.14 -20.01
C LEU A 358 -24.86 -20.61 -20.33
N ASN A 359 -24.94 -21.03 -21.60
CA ASN A 359 -24.51 -22.36 -22.01
C ASN A 359 -23.04 -22.61 -21.68
N THR A 360 -22.18 -21.64 -22.00
CA THR A 360 -20.75 -21.71 -21.69
C THR A 360 -20.52 -21.78 -20.17
N ALA A 361 -21.21 -20.94 -19.40
CA ALA A 361 -21.06 -20.88 -17.95
C ALA A 361 -21.52 -22.15 -17.21
N MET A 362 -22.45 -22.90 -17.81
CA MET A 362 -23.00 -24.15 -17.27
C MET A 362 -22.41 -25.42 -17.89
N ASP A 363 -21.47 -25.28 -18.84
CA ASP A 363 -20.92 -26.40 -19.62
C ASP A 363 -22.02 -27.20 -20.35
N TYR A 364 -22.99 -26.47 -20.93
CA TYR A 364 -24.05 -27.02 -21.75
C TYR A 364 -23.69 -26.86 -23.22
N ALA A 365 -23.84 -27.95 -23.99
CA ALA A 365 -23.69 -27.88 -25.44
C ALA A 365 -24.82 -27.07 -26.09
N SER A 366 -26.02 -27.14 -25.50
CA SER A 366 -27.19 -26.37 -25.90
C SER A 366 -28.23 -26.41 -24.79
N ALA A 367 -28.97 -25.33 -24.57
CA ALA A 367 -30.12 -25.30 -23.67
C ALA A 367 -31.10 -24.22 -24.09
N ALA A 368 -32.38 -24.45 -23.77
CA ALA A 368 -33.39 -23.39 -23.78
C ALA A 368 -33.32 -22.65 -22.44
N TRP A 369 -33.29 -21.32 -22.50
CA TRP A 369 -33.18 -20.46 -21.34
C TRP A 369 -34.46 -19.66 -21.14
N VAL A 370 -34.88 -19.52 -19.88
CA VAL A 370 -35.96 -18.63 -19.46
C VAL A 370 -35.37 -17.55 -18.59
N LYS A 371 -35.72 -16.30 -18.88
CA LYS A 371 -35.46 -15.14 -18.03
C LYS A 371 -36.67 -14.89 -17.14
N GLN A 372 -36.44 -14.82 -15.84
CA GLN A 372 -37.46 -14.49 -14.84
C GLN A 372 -37.17 -13.11 -14.26
N GLU A 373 -38.11 -12.20 -14.46
CA GLU A 373 -38.00 -10.81 -13.99
C GLU A 373 -38.30 -10.71 -12.49
N SER A 374 -37.95 -9.57 -11.89
CA SER A 374 -38.15 -9.32 -10.45
C SER A 374 -39.62 -9.32 -10.02
N ASP A 375 -40.55 -9.05 -10.94
CA ASP A 375 -41.99 -9.12 -10.71
C ASP A 375 -42.57 -10.55 -10.80
N GLY A 376 -41.71 -11.54 -11.08
CA GLY A 376 -42.08 -12.95 -11.20
C GLY A 376 -42.54 -13.37 -12.59
N THR A 377 -42.64 -12.45 -13.56
CA THR A 377 -42.91 -12.81 -14.96
C THR A 377 -41.76 -13.59 -15.57
N SER A 378 -42.04 -14.41 -16.58
CA SER A 378 -41.03 -15.26 -17.23
C SER A 378 -41.21 -15.25 -18.74
N ALA A 379 -40.10 -15.19 -19.47
CA ALA A 379 -40.07 -15.24 -20.92
C ALA A 379 -38.90 -16.11 -21.41
N ALA A 380 -39.06 -16.74 -22.57
CA ALA A 380 -37.96 -17.46 -23.21
C ALA A 380 -36.89 -16.46 -23.67
N ALA A 381 -35.61 -16.76 -23.42
CA ALA A 381 -34.48 -16.03 -23.99
C ALA A 381 -34.19 -16.59 -25.39
N THR A 382 -34.11 -15.70 -26.37
CA THR A 382 -33.80 -16.09 -27.75
C THR A 382 -32.29 -16.09 -28.01
N GLY A 383 -31.86 -16.71 -29.13
CA GLY A 383 -30.45 -16.72 -29.54
C GLY A 383 -29.88 -15.33 -29.89
N THR A 384 -30.74 -14.31 -30.01
CA THR A 384 -30.35 -12.91 -30.27
C THR A 384 -30.53 -12.00 -29.05
N ASP A 385 -31.10 -12.50 -27.95
CA ASP A 385 -31.27 -11.69 -26.74
C ASP A 385 -29.92 -11.44 -26.08
N THR A 386 -29.69 -10.20 -25.65
CA THR A 386 -28.48 -9.77 -24.95
C THR A 386 -28.77 -9.31 -23.53
N PHE A 387 -27.75 -9.34 -22.66
CA PHE A 387 -27.88 -8.80 -21.30
C PHE A 387 -27.99 -7.27 -21.33
N THR A 388 -29.00 -6.73 -20.65
CA THR A 388 -29.22 -5.29 -20.53
C THR A 388 -28.59 -4.72 -19.25
N LEU A 389 -28.70 -3.39 -19.05
CA LEU A 389 -28.32 -2.75 -17.79
C LEU A 389 -29.15 -3.21 -16.59
N TRP A 390 -30.31 -3.82 -16.79
CA TRP A 390 -31.11 -4.42 -15.73
C TRP A 390 -31.39 -5.86 -16.14
N PRO A 391 -30.42 -6.78 -15.96
CA PRO A 391 -30.65 -8.16 -16.30
C PRO A 391 -31.76 -8.75 -15.43
N ALA A 392 -32.45 -9.76 -15.96
CA ALA A 392 -33.49 -10.48 -15.23
C ALA A 392 -32.98 -11.01 -13.88
N ALA A 393 -33.89 -11.13 -12.92
CA ALA A 393 -33.57 -11.53 -11.55
C ALA A 393 -33.02 -12.96 -11.46
N LEU A 394 -33.50 -13.87 -12.32
CA LEU A 394 -33.08 -15.26 -12.37
C LEU A 394 -33.09 -15.80 -13.80
N TYR A 395 -32.08 -16.58 -14.16
CA TYR A 395 -32.05 -17.37 -15.39
C TYR A 395 -32.16 -18.86 -15.08
N ALA A 396 -32.97 -19.59 -15.85
CA ALA A 396 -33.14 -21.03 -15.68
C ALA A 396 -33.10 -21.75 -17.03
N ALA A 397 -32.41 -22.88 -17.09
CA ALA A 397 -32.52 -23.79 -18.22
C ALA A 397 -33.89 -24.48 -18.15
N SER A 398 -34.77 -24.19 -19.10
CA SER A 398 -36.11 -24.77 -19.18
C SER A 398 -36.62 -24.67 -20.62
N PRO A 399 -37.23 -25.71 -21.18
CA PRO A 399 -37.60 -26.97 -20.53
C PRO A 399 -36.58 -28.12 -20.75
N TRP A 400 -35.40 -27.82 -21.30
CA TRP A 400 -34.36 -28.82 -21.55
C TRP A 400 -32.94 -28.23 -21.64
N TYR A 401 -31.93 -29.10 -21.49
CA TYR A 401 -30.51 -28.79 -21.74
C TYR A 401 -29.74 -30.04 -22.19
N VAL A 402 -28.63 -29.86 -22.89
CA VAL A 402 -27.72 -30.91 -23.38
C VAL A 402 -26.38 -30.81 -22.66
N GLN A 403 -25.98 -31.89 -22.00
CA GLN A 403 -24.68 -32.05 -21.35
C GLN A 403 -23.95 -33.26 -21.94
N GLY A 404 -22.88 -33.02 -22.69
CA GLY A 404 -22.22 -34.07 -23.48
C GLY A 404 -23.17 -34.67 -24.53
N THR A 405 -23.34 -35.99 -24.53
CA THR A 405 -24.31 -36.69 -25.41
C THR A 405 -25.65 -37.00 -24.73
N MET A 406 -25.95 -36.31 -23.61
CA MET A 406 -27.20 -36.49 -22.85
C MET A 406 -28.10 -35.26 -22.99
N LEU A 407 -29.34 -35.47 -23.45
CA LEU A 407 -30.41 -34.47 -23.43
C LEU A 407 -31.25 -34.66 -22.17
N CYS A 408 -31.26 -33.65 -21.31
CA CYS A 408 -32.07 -33.62 -20.09
C CYS A 408 -33.34 -32.79 -20.33
N ILE A 409 -34.49 -33.34 -19.93
CA ILE A 409 -35.79 -32.69 -20.02
C ILE A 409 -36.31 -32.42 -18.60
N ASN A 410 -36.54 -31.16 -18.28
CA ASN A 410 -36.95 -30.69 -16.95
C ASN A 410 -38.23 -29.86 -16.95
N GLY A 411 -38.89 -29.75 -18.09
CA GLY A 411 -40.25 -29.24 -18.25
C GLY A 411 -40.90 -29.83 -19.51
N GLU A 412 -42.08 -29.34 -19.85
CA GLU A 412 -42.80 -29.72 -21.08
C GLU A 412 -41.96 -29.40 -22.32
N THR A 413 -41.52 -30.42 -23.04
CA THR A 413 -40.58 -30.30 -24.15
C THR A 413 -41.02 -31.13 -25.35
N GLU A 414 -41.23 -30.45 -26.46
CA GLU A 414 -41.40 -31.08 -27.75
C GLU A 414 -40.02 -31.46 -28.32
N VAL A 415 -39.69 -32.76 -28.32
CA VAL A 415 -38.36 -33.25 -28.75
C VAL A 415 -38.28 -33.33 -30.27
N THR A 416 -37.44 -32.48 -30.87
CA THR A 416 -37.22 -32.43 -32.33
C THR A 416 -36.02 -33.29 -32.76
N GLN A 417 -35.93 -33.63 -34.06
CA GLN A 417 -34.75 -34.31 -34.61
C GLN A 417 -33.44 -33.53 -34.40
N ALA A 418 -33.51 -32.19 -34.45
CA ALA A 418 -32.34 -31.34 -34.22
C ALA A 418 -31.83 -31.44 -32.78
N MET A 419 -32.74 -31.52 -31.79
CA MET A 419 -32.39 -31.68 -30.38
C MET A 419 -31.79 -33.05 -30.07
N ALA A 420 -32.24 -34.10 -30.78
CA ALA A 420 -31.73 -35.46 -30.61
C ALA A 420 -30.47 -35.76 -31.43
N ALA A 421 -30.02 -34.84 -32.29
CA ALA A 421 -28.85 -35.06 -33.14
C ALA A 421 -27.57 -35.20 -32.29
N GLY A 422 -26.91 -36.36 -32.38
CA GLY A 422 -25.68 -36.63 -31.61
C GLY A 422 -25.92 -36.96 -30.13
N VAL A 423 -27.18 -37.11 -29.70
CA VAL A 423 -27.56 -37.52 -28.35
C VAL A 423 -27.64 -39.05 -28.27
N ASP A 424 -26.97 -39.63 -27.28
CA ASP A 424 -27.02 -41.08 -26.99
C ASP A 424 -28.06 -41.43 -25.91
N LEU A 425 -28.43 -40.45 -25.08
CA LEU A 425 -29.34 -40.64 -23.94
C LEU A 425 -30.28 -39.44 -23.79
N ILE A 426 -31.59 -39.69 -23.81
CA ILE A 426 -32.57 -38.74 -23.27
C ILE A 426 -32.88 -39.11 -21.83
N ARG A 427 -32.81 -38.12 -20.94
CA ARG A 427 -33.17 -38.24 -19.53
C ARG A 427 -34.32 -37.28 -19.21
N VAL A 428 -35.49 -37.83 -18.93
CA VAL A 428 -36.62 -37.05 -18.40
C VAL A 428 -36.48 -36.98 -16.89
N LEU A 429 -36.24 -35.77 -16.37
CA LEU A 429 -36.10 -35.51 -14.95
C LEU A 429 -37.49 -35.40 -14.29
N SER A 430 -37.53 -35.36 -12.96
CA SER A 430 -38.77 -35.10 -12.22
C SER A 430 -39.37 -33.76 -12.66
N GLY A 431 -40.63 -33.76 -13.09
CA GLY A 431 -41.33 -32.58 -13.62
C GLY A 431 -41.08 -32.30 -15.11
N GLY A 432 -40.23 -33.09 -15.78
CA GLY A 432 -40.08 -33.07 -17.23
C GLY A 432 -41.18 -33.89 -17.92
N GLU A 433 -41.62 -33.43 -19.09
CA GLU A 433 -42.62 -34.11 -19.91
C GLU A 433 -42.17 -34.02 -21.37
N ILE A 434 -42.08 -35.17 -22.05
CA ILE A 434 -41.90 -35.17 -23.51
C ILE A 434 -43.27 -35.00 -24.13
N THR A 435 -43.46 -33.99 -24.99
CA THR A 435 -44.71 -33.82 -25.74
C THR A 435 -44.52 -34.10 -27.23
N GLY A 436 -45.60 -34.50 -27.90
CA GLY A 436 -45.53 -35.06 -29.26
C GLY A 436 -45.55 -34.04 -30.39
N THR A 437 -44.61 -34.18 -31.34
CA THR A 437 -44.51 -33.45 -32.62
C THR A 437 -45.23 -34.10 -33.81
N GLY A 438 -45.49 -35.41 -33.74
CA GLY A 438 -45.81 -36.22 -34.93
C GLY A 438 -44.60 -36.60 -35.80
N GLU A 439 -43.37 -36.25 -35.41
CA GLU A 439 -42.12 -36.68 -36.05
C GLU A 439 -41.51 -37.92 -35.38
N THR A 440 -40.85 -38.78 -36.16
CA THR A 440 -40.11 -39.93 -35.61
C THR A 440 -38.70 -39.51 -35.20
N VAL A 441 -38.38 -39.65 -33.91
CA VAL A 441 -37.04 -39.41 -33.35
C VAL A 441 -36.36 -40.74 -33.03
N GLN A 442 -35.15 -40.96 -33.53
CA GLN A 442 -34.35 -42.17 -33.27
C GLN A 442 -33.48 -41.97 -32.03
N LEU A 443 -33.62 -42.85 -31.03
CA LEU A 443 -32.92 -42.74 -29.74
C LEU A 443 -32.22 -44.05 -29.40
N ARG A 444 -31.01 -43.97 -28.84
CA ARG A 444 -30.32 -45.16 -28.31
C ARG A 444 -30.86 -45.56 -26.94
N THR A 445 -31.02 -44.59 -26.03
CA THR A 445 -31.50 -44.82 -24.66
C THR A 445 -32.45 -43.71 -24.24
N LEU A 446 -33.57 -44.09 -23.61
CA LEU A 446 -34.50 -43.18 -22.94
C LEU A 446 -34.63 -43.58 -21.48
N ASN A 447 -34.38 -42.66 -20.57
CA ASN A 447 -34.51 -42.85 -19.13
C ASN A 447 -35.51 -41.84 -18.56
N VAL A 448 -36.61 -42.33 -18.00
CA VAL A 448 -37.62 -41.51 -17.32
C VAL A 448 -37.44 -41.71 -15.82
N LEU A 449 -37.02 -40.65 -15.13
CA LEU A 449 -36.90 -40.68 -13.67
C LEU A 449 -38.28 -40.58 -13.03
N SER A 450 -38.36 -40.95 -11.75
CA SER A 450 -39.59 -40.81 -10.95
C SER A 450 -40.15 -39.39 -11.05
N GLY A 451 -41.39 -39.27 -11.52
CA GLY A 451 -42.07 -37.98 -11.69
C GLY A 451 -41.86 -37.28 -13.04
N GLY A 452 -41.17 -37.91 -14.00
CA GLY A 452 -41.18 -37.49 -15.41
C GLY A 452 -42.27 -38.24 -16.21
N ASP A 453 -42.70 -37.66 -17.33
CA ASP A 453 -43.75 -38.20 -18.21
C ASP A 453 -43.35 -38.18 -19.72
N ILE A 454 -44.04 -38.98 -20.54
CA ILE A 454 -43.88 -39.06 -22.01
C ILE A 454 -45.24 -39.09 -22.72
#